data_AF-A0A820M7M7-F1
#
_entry.id   AF-A0A820M7M7-F1
#
_cell.length_a   1.000
_cell.length_b   1.000
_cell.length_c   1.000
_cell.angle_alpha   90.00
_cell.angle_beta   90.00
_cell.angle_gamma   90.00
#
_symmetry.space_group_name_H-M   'P 1'
#
loop_
_entity.id
_entity.type
_entity.pdbx_description
1 polymer ?
#
loop_
_entity_poly.entity_id
_entity_poly.type
_entity_poly.pdbx_seq_one_letter_code
_entity_poly.pdbx_strand_id
1 'polypeptide(L)'
;YDESGRRWFTTTDLVIYGCNWNLCNKPQLIPLLPNAFQMRLPESWLNTNVLGSGQPQRDCHECPNAPQCGTTNFIDTSRCPIRSCNTTCLVRDTFDDPAFEFLCYQSFCISPNDDQYNINHHRVEIEGLVYASQPNDVKIWEIDLYCSADDCSRP
;
A
#
# COMPACT_ATOMS: atom_id res chain seq x y z
N TYR A 1 -1.17 -6.34 -10.51
CA TYR A 1 -0.50 -7.16 -11.54
C TYR A 1 -1.55 -7.75 -12.45
N ASP A 2 -1.35 -7.72 -13.76
CA ASP A 2 -2.26 -8.34 -14.72
C ASP A 2 -1.90 -9.82 -14.87
N GLU A 3 -2.74 -10.72 -14.34
CA GLU A 3 -2.52 -12.15 -14.47
C GLU A 3 -2.64 -12.64 -15.93
N SER A 4 -3.53 -12.01 -16.71
CA SER A 4 -3.76 -12.41 -18.11
C SER A 4 -2.62 -11.97 -19.01
N GLY A 5 -2.16 -10.73 -18.83
CA GLY A 5 -1.06 -10.14 -19.59
C GLY A 5 0.33 -10.40 -18.99
N ARG A 6 0.42 -10.97 -17.78
CA ARG A 6 1.65 -11.17 -16.99
C ARG A 6 2.53 -9.93 -16.90
N ARG A 7 1.92 -8.79 -16.56
CA ARG A 7 2.61 -7.50 -16.54
C ARG A 7 2.14 -6.61 -15.39
N TRP A 8 3.00 -5.71 -14.96
CA TRP A 8 2.65 -4.66 -14.00
C TRP A 8 2.04 -3.46 -14.72
N PHE A 9 0.89 -3.01 -14.24
CA PHE A 9 0.37 -1.69 -14.56
C PHE A 9 0.90 -0.71 -13.53
N THR A 10 1.55 0.35 -13.99
CA THR A 10 2.18 1.36 -13.11
C THR A 10 1.54 2.74 -13.23
N THR A 11 0.53 2.89 -14.09
CA THR A 11 -0.24 4.12 -14.26
C THR A 11 -1.33 4.22 -13.20
N THR A 12 -1.70 5.44 -12.82
CA THR A 12 -2.86 5.70 -11.94
C THR A 12 -4.11 4.98 -12.44
N ASP A 13 -4.74 4.17 -11.59
CA ASP A 13 -6.00 3.47 -11.85
C ASP A 13 -7.21 4.22 -11.26
N LEU A 14 -7.00 4.96 -10.16
CA LEU A 14 -8.05 5.63 -9.40
C LEU A 14 -7.58 7.00 -8.86
N VAL A 15 -8.50 7.97 -8.85
CA VAL A 15 -8.34 9.26 -8.15
C VAL A 15 -9.53 9.44 -7.21
N ILE A 16 -9.27 9.51 -5.90
CA ILE A 16 -10.29 9.60 -4.86
C ILE A 16 -10.48 11.06 -4.41
N TYR A 17 -11.73 11.50 -4.28
CA TYR A 17 -12.08 12.82 -3.74
C TYR A 17 -12.48 12.69 -2.27
N GLY A 18 -11.63 13.23 -1.39
CA GLY A 18 -11.96 13.39 0.02
C GLY A 18 -12.81 14.64 0.26
N CYS A 19 -13.74 14.53 1.20
CA CYS A 19 -14.48 15.65 1.76
C CYS A 19 -14.46 15.57 3.28
N ASN A 20 -14.09 16.67 3.95
CA ASN A 20 -14.34 16.85 5.37
C ASN A 20 -15.40 17.93 5.56
N TRP A 21 -16.66 17.52 5.73
CA TRP A 21 -17.86 18.38 5.76
C TRP A 21 -17.88 19.40 4.63
N ASN A 22 -17.34 20.60 4.86
CA ASN A 22 -17.34 21.71 3.92
C ASN A 22 -16.02 21.84 3.14
N LEU A 23 -15.00 21.05 3.48
CA LEU A 23 -13.68 21.04 2.85
C LEU A 23 -13.58 19.85 1.92
N CYS A 24 -14.12 20.00 0.72
CA CYS A 24 -14.04 19.01 -0.35
C CYS A 24 -12.88 19.29 -1.30
N ASN A 25 -12.23 18.23 -1.75
CA ASN A 25 -11.41 18.26 -2.95
C ASN A 25 -12.28 18.73 -4.12
N LYS A 26 -11.80 19.72 -4.89
CA LYS A 26 -12.56 20.29 -6.00
C LYS A 26 -12.24 19.51 -7.28
N PRO A 27 -13.22 18.94 -8.00
CA PRO A 27 -12.97 18.20 -9.25
C PRO A 27 -12.21 19.01 -10.31
N GLN A 28 -12.34 20.34 -10.28
CA GLN A 28 -11.59 21.25 -11.14
C GLN A 28 -10.05 21.20 -10.97
N LEU A 29 -9.54 20.49 -9.96
CA LEU A 29 -8.11 20.26 -9.75
C LEU A 29 -7.56 19.06 -10.53
N ILE A 30 -8.41 18.21 -11.14
CA ILE A 30 -7.98 17.08 -11.98
C ILE A 30 -6.96 17.49 -13.05
N PRO A 31 -7.18 18.58 -13.82
CA PRO A 31 -6.25 18.95 -14.87
C PRO A 31 -4.88 19.41 -14.35
N LEU A 32 -4.76 19.67 -13.03
CA LEU A 32 -3.49 19.99 -12.38
C LEU A 32 -2.69 18.75 -12.03
N LEU A 33 -3.28 17.55 -12.07
CA LEU A 33 -2.56 16.32 -11.85
C LEU A 33 -1.62 16.08 -13.05
N PRO A 34 -0.30 16.00 -12.84
CA PRO A 34 0.65 15.80 -13.92
C PRO A 34 0.34 14.48 -14.62
N ASN A 35 0.17 14.54 -15.95
CA ASN A 35 -0.07 13.44 -16.91
C ASN A 35 -0.05 12.01 -16.32
N ALA A 36 -1.05 11.65 -15.51
CA ALA A 36 -1.16 10.43 -14.69
C ALA A 36 0.11 10.05 -13.91
N PHE A 37 0.02 9.94 -12.59
CA PHE A 37 1.14 9.43 -11.80
C PHE A 37 1.55 8.04 -12.28
N GLN A 38 2.85 7.86 -12.46
CA GLN A 38 3.44 6.59 -12.83
C GLN A 38 4.36 6.13 -11.72
N MET A 39 4.03 4.97 -11.16
CA MET A 39 4.91 4.28 -10.24
C MET A 39 6.18 3.83 -10.98
N ARG A 40 7.34 4.13 -10.41
CA ARG A 40 8.65 3.78 -10.99
C ARG A 40 9.33 2.60 -10.29
N LEU A 41 8.58 1.81 -9.53
CA LEU A 41 9.12 0.62 -8.88
C LEU A 41 9.63 -0.36 -9.94
N PRO A 42 10.86 -0.89 -9.80
CA PRO A 42 11.39 -1.87 -10.75
C PRO A 42 10.53 -3.14 -10.77
N GLU A 43 10.25 -3.68 -11.96
CA GLU A 43 9.51 -4.95 -12.08
C GLU A 43 10.20 -6.10 -11.35
N SER A 44 11.54 -6.11 -11.30
CA SER A 44 12.29 -7.12 -10.54
C SER A 44 11.97 -7.07 -9.03
N TRP A 45 11.79 -5.87 -8.48
CA TRP A 45 11.40 -5.68 -7.09
C TRP A 45 9.96 -6.13 -6.87
N LEU A 46 9.04 -5.74 -7.75
CA LEU A 46 7.63 -6.15 -7.69
C LEU A 46 7.46 -7.67 -7.80
N ASN A 47 8.20 -8.31 -8.71
CA ASN A 47 8.20 -9.76 -8.86
C ASN A 47 8.73 -10.48 -7.63
N THR A 48 9.77 -9.93 -6.99
CA THR A 48 10.40 -10.57 -5.82
C THR A 48 9.57 -10.39 -4.56
N ASN A 49 9.05 -9.18 -4.32
CA ASN A 49 8.48 -8.80 -3.02
C ASN A 49 6.95 -8.76 -3.01
N VAL A 50 6.29 -8.68 -4.17
CA VAL A 50 4.83 -8.59 -4.25
C VAL A 50 4.23 -9.87 -4.84
N LEU A 51 4.70 -10.27 -6.03
CA LEU A 51 4.22 -11.50 -6.68
C LEU A 51 4.82 -12.77 -6.05
N GLY A 52 6.13 -12.76 -5.78
CA GLY A 52 6.86 -13.91 -5.26
C GLY A 52 6.76 -15.11 -6.20
N SER A 53 6.18 -16.20 -5.70
CA SER A 53 5.93 -17.42 -6.48
C SER A 53 4.60 -17.38 -7.27
N GLY A 54 3.76 -16.36 -7.05
CA GLY A 54 2.38 -16.31 -7.52
C GLY A 54 1.43 -17.29 -6.83
N GLN A 55 1.89 -18.01 -5.81
CA GLN A 55 1.04 -18.84 -4.94
C GLN A 55 0.64 -18.04 -3.69
N PRO A 56 -0.44 -18.42 -2.99
CA PRO A 56 -0.80 -17.77 -1.73
C PRO A 56 0.37 -17.69 -0.76
N GLN A 57 0.44 -16.57 -0.04
CA GLN A 57 1.43 -16.33 1.00
C GLN A 57 1.38 -17.46 2.03
N ARG A 58 2.54 -17.96 2.48
CA ARG A 58 2.57 -18.96 3.57
C ARG A 58 2.56 -18.33 4.95
N ASP A 59 3.22 -17.18 5.08
CA ASP A 59 3.43 -16.49 6.35
C ASP A 59 3.27 -14.97 6.21
N CYS A 60 2.52 -14.33 7.11
CA CYS A 60 2.30 -12.89 7.14
C CYS A 60 2.53 -12.37 8.56
N HIS A 61 3.05 -11.16 8.69
CA HIS A 61 3.04 -10.46 9.96
C HIS A 61 1.58 -10.14 10.35
N GLU A 62 1.19 -10.44 11.58
CA GLU A 62 -0.23 -10.41 11.97
C GLU A 62 -0.47 -9.46 13.15
N CYS A 63 -0.98 -8.27 12.83
CA CYS A 63 -1.44 -7.22 13.76
C CYS A 63 -2.70 -6.51 13.21
N PRO A 64 -3.83 -7.22 13.05
CA PRO A 64 -5.02 -6.70 12.38
C PRO A 64 -5.75 -5.59 13.15
N ASN A 65 -5.57 -5.50 14.47
CA ASN A 65 -6.39 -4.63 15.31
C ASN A 65 -6.01 -3.15 15.21
N ALA A 66 -4.72 -2.84 15.02
CA ALA A 66 -4.22 -1.47 14.95
C ALA A 66 -2.79 -1.43 14.39
N PRO A 67 -2.38 -0.31 13.77
CA PRO A 67 -0.99 -0.05 13.44
C PRO A 67 -0.06 -0.19 14.66
N GLN A 68 1.12 -0.73 14.42
CA GLN A 68 2.19 -0.86 15.40
C GLN A 68 3.28 0.16 15.07
N CYS A 69 3.49 1.11 15.96
CA CYS A 69 4.45 2.19 15.77
C CYS A 69 5.77 1.90 16.50
N GLY A 70 6.87 1.92 15.75
CA GLY A 70 8.22 1.84 16.28
C GLY A 70 8.84 3.23 16.42
N THR A 71 9.78 3.38 17.36
CA THR A 71 10.62 4.60 17.48
C THR A 71 12.05 4.38 16.97
N THR A 72 12.39 3.15 16.57
CA THR A 72 13.76 2.76 16.17
C THR A 72 13.81 1.95 14.88
N ASN A 73 12.79 1.12 14.62
CA ASN A 73 12.65 0.34 13.38
C ASN A 73 11.23 0.46 12.85
N PHE A 74 11.08 0.36 11.52
CA PHE A 74 9.78 0.31 10.84
C PHE A 74 8.97 -0.93 11.27
N ILE A 75 9.62 -2.07 11.48
CA ILE A 75 8.97 -3.32 11.90
C ILE A 75 9.49 -3.75 13.26
N ASP A 76 8.55 -3.90 14.20
CA ASP A 76 8.77 -4.57 15.49
C ASP A 76 8.08 -5.94 15.45
N THR A 77 8.85 -6.98 15.19
CA THR A 77 8.36 -8.37 15.07
C THR A 77 7.79 -8.91 16.39
N SER A 78 8.10 -8.26 17.53
CA SER A 78 7.49 -8.62 18.82
C SER A 78 6.05 -8.15 18.94
N ARG A 79 5.68 -7.08 18.21
CA ARG A 79 4.33 -6.48 18.21
C ARG A 79 3.46 -6.98 17.08
N CYS A 80 4.07 -7.26 15.93
CA CYS A 80 3.40 -7.86 14.77
C CYS A 80 4.13 -9.18 14.45
N PRO A 81 3.82 -10.30 15.13
CA PRO A 81 4.52 -11.57 14.91
C PRO A 81 4.10 -12.22 13.59
N ILE A 82 5.00 -13.00 13.01
CA ILE A 82 4.71 -13.81 11.82
C ILE A 82 3.76 -14.96 12.18
N ARG A 83 2.70 -15.13 11.40
CA ARG A 83 1.75 -16.23 11.48
C ARG A 83 1.49 -16.82 10.11
N SER A 84 1.02 -18.08 10.09
CA SER A 84 0.63 -18.72 8.85
C SER A 84 -0.51 -17.95 8.19
N CYS A 85 -0.33 -17.69 6.92
CA CYS A 85 -1.29 -17.12 5.99
C CYS A 85 -1.47 -18.13 4.84
N ASN A 86 -2.60 -18.08 4.13
CA ASN A 86 -2.81 -18.95 2.96
C ASN A 86 -3.60 -18.21 1.87
N THR A 87 -3.29 -16.92 1.72
CA THR A 87 -3.98 -15.95 0.86
C THR A 87 -3.02 -14.79 0.61
N THR A 88 -3.51 -13.58 0.40
CA THR A 88 -2.72 -12.35 0.30
C THR A 88 -2.42 -11.78 1.68
N CYS A 89 -1.18 -11.37 1.91
CA CYS A 89 -0.78 -10.55 3.05
C CYS A 89 -0.99 -9.08 2.67
N LEU A 90 -1.71 -8.32 3.50
CA LEU A 90 -1.74 -6.87 3.41
C LEU A 90 -0.66 -6.31 4.32
N VAL A 91 0.13 -5.39 3.80
CA VAL A 91 1.10 -4.59 4.53
C VAL A 91 0.77 -3.13 4.27
N ARG A 92 0.56 -2.36 5.32
CA ARG A 92 0.32 -0.92 5.26
C ARG A 92 1.44 -0.19 5.95
N ASP A 93 2.02 0.77 5.25
CA ASP A 93 2.79 1.85 5.82
C ASP A 93 1.80 2.98 6.13
N THR A 94 1.26 2.93 7.34
CA THR A 94 0.23 3.87 7.78
C THR A 94 0.89 5.01 8.52
N PHE A 95 0.69 6.25 8.04
CA PHE A 95 0.83 7.48 8.82
C PHE A 95 2.25 7.86 9.28
N ASP A 96 2.86 8.78 8.53
CA ASP A 96 3.93 9.68 8.99
C ASP A 96 3.27 10.87 9.70
N ASP A 97 3.17 10.84 11.05
CA ASP A 97 2.85 12.06 11.79
C ASP A 97 4.06 12.98 11.73
N PRO A 98 4.03 14.09 10.97
CA PRO A 98 5.20 14.95 10.83
C PRO A 98 5.59 15.63 12.15
N ALA A 99 4.73 15.61 13.18
CA ALA A 99 5.07 16.13 14.50
C ALA A 99 5.86 15.13 15.36
N PHE A 100 5.83 13.82 15.04
CA PHE A 100 6.41 12.78 15.89
C PHE A 100 7.31 11.76 15.16
N GLU A 101 7.41 11.80 13.82
CA GLU A 101 8.25 10.90 12.99
C GLU A 101 8.03 9.41 13.33
N PHE A 102 6.79 9.02 13.62
CA PHE A 102 6.51 7.62 13.91
C PHE A 102 6.42 6.81 12.62
N LEU A 103 7.17 5.71 12.60
CA LEU A 103 7.06 4.69 11.57
C LEU A 103 6.03 3.66 12.05
N CYS A 104 4.79 3.80 11.59
CA CYS A 104 3.71 2.90 11.95
C CYS A 104 3.40 1.93 10.80
N TYR A 105 3.30 0.67 11.16
CA TYR A 105 3.08 -0.40 10.22
C TYR A 105 1.90 -1.25 10.66
N GLN A 106 1.06 -1.66 9.73
CA GLN A 106 -0.01 -2.62 9.98
C GLN A 106 0.11 -3.76 8.98
N SER A 107 -0.08 -4.99 9.44
CA SER A 107 -0.15 -6.12 8.52
C SER A 107 -1.08 -7.20 9.02
N PHE A 108 -1.73 -7.87 8.09
CA PHE A 108 -2.61 -9.00 8.38
C PHE A 108 -2.90 -9.80 7.11
N CYS A 109 -3.20 -11.07 7.33
CA CYS A 109 -3.67 -11.98 6.30
C CYS A 109 -5.11 -11.60 5.87
N ILE A 110 -5.31 -11.31 4.59
CA ILE A 110 -6.61 -10.89 4.05
C ILE A 110 -7.58 -12.07 4.05
N SER A 111 -8.76 -11.91 4.66
CA SER A 111 -9.78 -12.95 4.60
C SER A 111 -10.21 -13.22 3.15
N PRO A 112 -10.24 -14.47 2.68
CA PRO A 112 -10.65 -14.80 1.30
C PRO A 112 -12.13 -14.50 1.02
N ASN A 113 -12.91 -14.14 2.04
CA ASN A 113 -14.31 -13.72 1.92
C ASN A 113 -14.47 -12.20 2.01
N ASP A 114 -13.38 -11.44 2.07
CA ASP A 114 -13.44 -9.99 2.15
C ASP A 114 -13.46 -9.37 0.76
N ASP A 115 -14.67 -9.10 0.26
CA ASP A 115 -14.90 -8.52 -1.05
C ASP A 115 -14.24 -7.15 -1.24
N GLN A 116 -13.91 -6.43 -0.16
CA GLN A 116 -13.22 -5.15 -0.23
C GLN A 116 -11.79 -5.31 -0.78
N TYR A 117 -11.15 -6.45 -0.52
CA TYR A 117 -9.73 -6.68 -0.81
C TYR A 117 -9.48 -7.77 -1.87
N ASN A 118 -10.53 -8.50 -2.29
CA ASN A 118 -10.42 -9.67 -3.15
C ASN A 118 -10.23 -9.39 -4.65
N ILE A 119 -10.15 -8.12 -5.06
CA ILE A 119 -10.19 -7.76 -6.48
C ILE A 119 -8.81 -7.97 -7.15
N ASN A 120 -7.70 -7.82 -6.41
CA ASN A 120 -6.35 -8.01 -6.93
C ASN A 120 -5.37 -8.48 -5.83
N HIS A 121 -4.91 -9.73 -5.92
CA HIS A 121 -4.04 -10.34 -4.91
C HIS A 121 -2.60 -9.82 -4.89
N HIS A 122 -2.14 -9.16 -5.96
CA HIS A 122 -0.77 -8.66 -6.11
C HIS A 122 -0.76 -7.21 -6.60
N ARG A 123 -0.66 -6.26 -5.67
CA ARG A 123 -0.81 -4.83 -5.94
C ARG A 123 0.03 -4.00 -4.98
N VAL A 124 0.48 -2.86 -5.48
CA VAL A 124 1.01 -1.75 -4.68
C VAL A 124 0.05 -0.58 -4.88
N GLU A 125 -0.47 -0.02 -3.79
CA GLU A 125 -1.23 1.21 -3.78
C GLU A 125 -0.39 2.29 -3.10
N ILE A 126 -0.26 3.43 -3.76
CA ILE A 126 0.42 4.60 -3.20
C ILE A 126 -0.61 5.72 -3.20
N GLU A 127 -0.99 6.15 -2.00
CA GLU A 127 -1.85 7.30 -1.80
C GLU A 127 -1.01 8.53 -1.57
N GLY A 128 -1.42 9.65 -2.16
CA GLY A 128 -0.68 10.89 -2.04
C GLY A 128 -1.53 12.13 -2.17
N LEU A 129 -1.04 13.21 -1.55
CA LEU A 129 -1.64 14.53 -1.55
C LEU A 129 -0.92 15.41 -2.56
N VAL A 130 -1.70 16.08 -3.41
CA VAL A 130 -1.21 17.06 -4.37
C VAL A 130 -1.82 18.41 -4.04
N TYR A 131 -0.96 19.41 -3.82
CA TYR A 131 -1.40 20.77 -3.56
C TYR A 131 -1.45 21.57 -4.86
N ALA A 132 -2.50 22.36 -5.06
CA ALA A 132 -2.65 23.18 -6.27
C ALA A 132 -1.50 24.20 -6.45
N SER A 133 -0.87 24.64 -5.37
CA SER A 133 0.32 25.50 -5.39
C SER A 133 1.60 24.78 -5.79
N GLN A 134 1.63 23.45 -5.67
CA GLN A 134 2.79 22.59 -5.92
C GLN A 134 2.35 21.30 -6.65
N PRO A 135 1.79 21.41 -7.87
CA PRO A 135 1.14 20.28 -8.55
C PRO A 135 2.10 19.13 -8.93
N ASN A 136 3.41 19.39 -8.94
CA ASN A 136 4.45 18.41 -9.25
C ASN A 136 5.09 17.77 -8.00
N ASP A 137 4.66 18.16 -6.80
CA ASP A 137 5.17 17.64 -5.52
C ASP A 137 4.07 16.81 -4.85
N VAL A 138 4.16 15.47 -4.98
CA VAL A 138 3.27 14.54 -4.31
C VAL A 138 3.81 14.27 -2.92
N LYS A 139 2.99 14.53 -1.90
CA LYS A 139 3.26 14.04 -0.55
C LYS A 139 2.65 12.66 -0.40
N ILE A 140 3.47 11.64 -0.19
CA ILE A 140 2.99 10.29 0.10
C ILE A 140 2.22 10.34 1.42
N TRP A 141 1.03 9.77 1.43
CA TRP A 141 0.15 9.69 2.58
C TRP A 141 0.15 8.28 3.18
N GLU A 142 0.03 7.27 2.33
CA GLU A 142 -0.06 5.87 2.72
C GLU A 142 0.46 4.99 1.58
N ILE A 143 1.04 3.84 1.93
CA ILE A 143 1.45 2.81 0.97
C ILE A 143 0.89 1.47 1.44
N ASP A 144 0.09 0.84 0.58
CA ASP A 144 -0.47 -0.48 0.82
C ASP A 144 0.13 -1.50 -0.16
N LEU A 145 0.66 -2.59 0.38
CA LEU A 145 1.21 -3.71 -0.37
C LEU A 145 0.32 -4.95 -0.17
N TYR A 146 -0.23 -5.43 -1.27
CA TYR A 146 -0.99 -6.67 -1.38
C TYR A 146 -0.08 -7.71 -2.02
N CYS A 147 0.38 -8.68 -1.25
CA CYS A 147 1.48 -9.53 -1.69
C CYS A 147 1.32 -10.99 -1.30
N SER A 148 2.03 -11.84 -2.03
CA SER A 148 2.12 -13.28 -1.81
C SER A 148 3.56 -13.80 -1.86
N ALA A 149 4.51 -12.90 -1.66
CA ALA A 149 5.91 -13.25 -1.39
C ALA A 149 6.14 -13.37 0.13
N ASP A 150 6.66 -14.50 0.59
CA ASP A 150 6.97 -14.73 2.01
C ASP A 150 7.79 -13.58 2.59
N ASP A 151 7.42 -13.14 3.80
CA ASP A 151 8.03 -11.99 4.48
C ASP A 151 7.90 -10.70 3.64
N CYS A 152 6.70 -10.42 3.13
CA CYS A 152 6.46 -9.29 2.24
C CYS A 152 6.76 -7.91 2.86
N SER A 153 6.76 -7.81 4.18
CA SER A 153 7.22 -6.63 4.90
C SER A 153 8.75 -6.54 4.97
N ARG A 154 9.47 -6.80 3.87
CA ARG A 154 10.92 -6.60 3.87
C ARG A 154 11.21 -5.10 4.02
N PRO A 155 12.11 -4.68 4.93
CA PRO A 155 12.71 -3.36 4.85
C PRO A 155 13.52 -3.18 3.55
#